data_AF-A0A2V9YYK5-F1
#
_entry.id   AF-A0A2V9YYK5-F1
#
_cell.length_a   1.000
_cell.length_b   1.000
_cell.length_c   1.000
_cell.angle_alpha   90.00
_cell.angle_beta   90.00
_cell.angle_gamma   90.00
#
_symmetry.space_group_name_H-M   'P 1'
#
loop_
_entity.id
_entity.type
_entity.pdbx_description
1 polymer ?
#
loop_
_entity_poly.entity_id
_entity_poly.type
_entity_poly.pdbx_seq_one_letter_code
_entity_poly.pdbx_strand_id
1 'polypeptide(L)'
;MILGGFLMHTALAALWMFQQEATTGGEASLKLPDLSTVNFLGVNGHSLLLIGLIFCAFGLLFGLGIYLQLKNLAVHRSMKDISELIYETCKTYLITQGKFLALLWVFIAAIISLYFGVLAPIPGHPVAQTLLMILAFSVVGILGSYGVAWFGIRVNTFANSRTAFAGLRGKPYPIYVIPLKAGMSIGMALVSVELLIMLFILLFVPGDFAGPCFIGFAIGESLGAAALRIAGGIFTKIADIGSDLMKIVFKIKEDDARNPGVIADCTGDNAGDSVGPSADGFETYGVTGVALITFILLAVKSPMVQVQLLVWIFIMRIMMLVTSVGAYYLNEVVAKARYSQR
;
A
#
# COMPACT_ATOMS: atom_id res chain seq x y z
N MET A 1 20.52 14.51 -51.32
CA MET A 1 19.74 15.67 -50.85
C MET A 1 18.24 15.39 -50.65
N ILE A 2 17.65 14.40 -51.34
CA ILE A 2 16.19 14.15 -51.31
C ILE A 2 15.75 13.31 -50.08
N LEU A 3 16.59 12.39 -49.57
CA LEU A 3 16.24 11.58 -48.39
C LEU A 3 16.20 12.38 -47.07
N GLY A 4 17.02 13.42 -46.93
CA GLY A 4 17.07 14.24 -45.71
C GLY A 4 15.84 15.13 -45.53
N GLY A 5 15.24 15.59 -46.62
CA GLY A 5 14.01 16.38 -46.59
C GLY A 5 12.79 15.57 -46.16
N PHE A 6 12.71 14.31 -46.58
CA PHE A 6 11.57 13.44 -46.26
C PHE A 6 11.55 13.03 -44.78
N LEU A 7 12.72 12.71 -44.20
CA LEU A 7 12.86 12.41 -42.77
C LEU A 7 12.59 13.63 -41.88
N MET A 8 12.92 14.84 -42.35
CA MET A 8 12.66 16.06 -41.60
C MET A 8 11.17 16.44 -41.65
N HIS A 9 10.48 16.21 -42.78
CA HIS A 9 9.05 16.45 -42.91
C HIS A 9 8.21 15.42 -42.15
N THR A 10 8.63 14.15 -42.07
CA THR A 10 7.94 13.15 -41.24
C THR A 10 8.17 13.38 -39.74
N ALA A 11 9.36 13.84 -39.34
CA ALA A 11 9.63 14.24 -37.95
C ALA A 11 8.85 15.52 -37.55
N LEU A 12 8.75 16.51 -38.44
CA LEU A 12 7.95 17.72 -38.22
C LEU A 12 6.44 17.43 -38.23
N ALA A 13 5.97 16.52 -39.09
CA ALA A 13 4.59 16.06 -39.08
C ALA A 13 4.26 15.26 -37.81
N ALA A 14 5.18 14.44 -37.30
CA ALA A 14 5.02 13.76 -36.02
C ALA A 14 4.99 14.74 -34.84
N LEU A 15 5.81 15.80 -34.87
CA LEU A 15 5.77 16.89 -33.90
C LEU A 15 4.44 17.68 -33.96
N TRP A 16 3.89 17.90 -35.15
CA TRP A 16 2.59 18.56 -35.33
C TRP A 16 1.41 17.67 -34.94
N MET A 17 1.51 16.35 -35.15
CA MET A 17 0.49 15.38 -34.67
C MET A 17 0.49 15.22 -33.15
N PHE A 18 1.62 15.47 -32.47
CA PHE A 18 1.64 15.63 -31.01
C PHE A 18 1.10 16.98 -30.52
N GLN A 19 0.91 17.95 -31.42
CA GLN A 19 0.53 19.32 -31.08
C GLN A 19 -0.98 19.61 -31.31
N GLN A 20 -1.71 18.72 -31.98
CA GLN A 20 -3.14 18.88 -32.27
C GLN A 20 -4.04 17.96 -31.43
N GLU A 21 -4.22 18.39 -30.17
CA GLU A 21 -5.44 18.39 -29.33
C GLU A 21 -5.04 18.47 -27.85
N ALA A 22 -4.13 19.39 -27.51
CA ALA A 22 -3.87 19.75 -26.11
C ALA A 22 -4.96 20.73 -25.60
N THR A 23 -6.21 20.27 -25.57
CA THR A 23 -7.28 20.92 -24.76
C THR A 23 -7.85 19.95 -23.71
N THR A 24 -7.03 19.01 -23.27
CA THR A 24 -7.30 18.12 -22.15
C THR A 24 -6.03 18.05 -21.32
N GLY A 25 -5.99 18.75 -20.19
CA GLY A 25 -4.84 18.65 -19.29
C GLY A 25 -4.71 17.21 -18.76
N GLY A 26 -3.49 16.78 -18.49
CA GLY A 26 -3.23 15.46 -17.91
C GLY A 26 -3.89 15.29 -16.54
N GLU A 27 -3.70 14.13 -15.90
CA GLU A 27 -4.27 13.78 -14.58
C GLU A 27 -4.02 14.86 -13.50
N ALA A 28 -3.00 15.69 -13.70
CA ALA A 28 -2.61 16.74 -12.77
C ALA A 28 -3.56 17.94 -12.82
N SER A 29 -4.35 18.07 -13.89
CA SER A 29 -5.32 19.15 -14.09
C SER A 29 -6.75 18.77 -13.67
N LEU A 30 -6.91 17.58 -13.07
CA LEU A 30 -8.22 17.09 -12.66
C LEU A 30 -8.86 17.99 -11.61
N LYS A 31 -10.10 18.40 -11.89
CA LYS A 31 -10.93 19.19 -10.99
C LYS A 31 -12.04 18.33 -10.43
N LEU A 32 -12.09 18.20 -9.11
CA LEU A 32 -13.19 17.49 -8.46
C LEU A 32 -14.48 18.32 -8.51
N PRO A 33 -15.61 17.71 -8.91
CA PRO A 33 -16.92 18.34 -8.77
C PRO A 33 -17.30 18.43 -7.30
N ASP A 34 -18.22 19.35 -6.98
CA ASP A 34 -18.78 19.45 -5.63
C ASP A 34 -19.60 18.18 -5.31
N LEU A 35 -19.06 17.40 -4.37
CA LEU A 35 -19.62 16.12 -3.93
C LEU A 35 -20.94 16.29 -3.19
N SER A 36 -21.31 17.53 -2.83
CA SER A 36 -22.54 17.85 -2.15
C SER A 36 -23.77 17.99 -3.07
N THR A 37 -23.56 17.95 -4.38
CA THR A 37 -24.61 18.19 -5.38
C THR A 37 -25.58 17.03 -5.55
N VAL A 38 -25.21 15.82 -5.16
CA VAL A 38 -26.04 14.61 -5.34
C VAL A 38 -26.41 14.00 -3.98
N ASN A 39 -27.70 13.70 -3.83
CA ASN A 39 -28.23 12.98 -2.69
C ASN A 39 -28.45 11.50 -3.04
N PHE A 40 -28.06 10.61 -2.14
CA PHE A 40 -28.29 9.18 -2.21
C PHE A 40 -29.10 8.76 -0.98
N LEU A 41 -30.29 8.19 -1.20
CA LEU A 41 -31.17 7.74 -0.12
C LEU A 41 -31.46 8.84 0.94
N GLY A 42 -31.54 10.10 0.51
CA GLY A 42 -31.77 11.25 1.38
C GLY A 42 -30.54 11.80 2.09
N VAL A 43 -29.35 11.23 1.88
CA VAL A 43 -28.08 11.70 2.44
C VAL A 43 -27.19 12.25 1.32
N ASN A 44 -26.55 13.38 1.60
CA ASN A 44 -25.61 14.02 0.70
C ASN A 44 -24.35 13.16 0.47
N GLY A 45 -23.81 13.15 -0.76
CA GLY A 45 -22.58 12.42 -1.11
C GLY A 45 -21.37 12.74 -0.22
N HIS A 46 -21.13 14.02 0.08
CA HIS A 46 -20.06 14.44 1.00
C HIS A 46 -20.25 13.85 2.41
N SER A 47 -21.48 13.88 2.94
CA SER A 47 -21.79 13.30 4.26
C SER A 47 -21.61 11.78 4.29
N LEU A 48 -21.93 11.07 3.19
CA LEU A 48 -21.70 9.63 3.08
C LEU A 48 -20.22 9.28 3.10
N LEU A 49 -19.40 10.06 2.41
CA LEU A 49 -17.95 9.88 2.39
C LEU A 49 -17.30 10.20 3.74
N LEU A 50 -17.83 11.18 4.50
CA LEU A 50 -17.43 11.42 5.89
C LEU A 50 -17.73 10.21 6.80
N ILE A 51 -18.88 9.56 6.62
CA ILE A 51 -19.18 8.29 7.31
C ILE A 51 -18.14 7.23 6.94
N GLY A 52 -17.66 7.23 5.69
CA GLY A 52 -16.56 6.39 5.24
C GLY A 52 -15.28 6.50 6.06
N LEU A 53 -14.91 7.71 6.51
CA LEU A 53 -13.76 7.91 7.40
C LEU A 53 -13.93 7.19 8.73
N ILE A 54 -15.16 7.11 9.25
CA ILE A 54 -15.46 6.36 10.48
C ILE A 54 -15.21 4.87 10.28
N PHE A 55 -15.60 4.31 9.12
CA PHE A 55 -15.30 2.92 8.80
C PHE A 55 -13.80 2.64 8.65
N CYS A 56 -13.05 3.57 8.06
CA CYS A 56 -11.58 3.48 8.01
C CYS A 56 -10.98 3.48 9.42
N ALA A 57 -11.46 4.36 10.30
CA ALA A 57 -11.03 4.39 11.70
C ALA A 57 -11.36 3.07 12.42
N PHE A 58 -12.54 2.49 12.21
CA PHE A 58 -12.87 1.17 12.75
C PHE A 58 -11.98 0.06 12.20
N GLY A 59 -11.63 0.09 10.91
CA GLY A 59 -10.70 -0.87 10.32
C GLY A 59 -9.29 -0.78 10.92
N LEU A 60 -8.78 0.43 11.17
CA LEU A 60 -7.52 0.65 11.88
C LEU A 60 -7.59 0.17 13.34
N LEU A 61 -8.67 0.49 14.05
CA LEU A 61 -8.89 0.04 15.43
C LEU A 61 -9.01 -1.48 15.51
N PHE A 62 -9.63 -2.12 14.52
CA PHE A 62 -9.69 -3.57 14.41
C PHE A 62 -8.29 -4.17 14.27
N GLY A 63 -7.46 -3.64 13.36
CA GLY A 63 -6.06 -4.06 13.20
C GLY A 63 -5.26 -3.85 14.49
N LEU A 64 -5.39 -2.69 15.14
CA LEU A 64 -4.74 -2.42 16.42
C LEU A 64 -5.23 -3.34 17.55
N GLY A 65 -6.52 -3.68 17.56
CA GLY A 65 -7.11 -4.62 18.49
C GLY A 65 -6.47 -6.01 18.37
N ILE A 66 -6.30 -6.51 17.14
CA ILE A 66 -5.62 -7.79 16.90
C ILE A 66 -4.13 -7.69 17.26
N TYR A 67 -3.46 -6.59 16.92
CA TYR A 67 -2.08 -6.35 17.34
C TYR A 67 -1.93 -6.51 18.87
N LEU A 68 -2.82 -5.90 19.66
CA LEU A 68 -2.79 -6.01 21.12
C LEU A 68 -3.08 -7.43 21.59
N GLN A 69 -4.01 -8.14 20.95
CA GLN A 69 -4.28 -9.55 21.24
C GLN A 69 -3.03 -10.40 21.01
N LEU A 70 -2.40 -10.31 19.82
CA LEU A 70 -1.20 -11.08 19.46
C LEU A 70 -0.02 -10.75 20.38
N LYS A 71 0.18 -9.48 20.73
CA LYS A 71 1.20 -9.04 21.67
C LYS A 71 1.04 -9.74 23.03
N ASN A 72 -0.20 -9.84 23.53
CA ASN A 72 -0.54 -10.36 24.84
C ASN A 72 -0.75 -11.89 24.89
N LEU A 73 -0.78 -12.57 23.75
CA LEU A 73 -0.84 -14.04 23.70
C LEU A 73 0.40 -14.66 24.35
N ALA A 74 0.18 -15.75 25.08
CA ALA A 74 1.23 -16.49 25.77
C ALA A 74 2.27 -17.05 24.78
N VAL A 75 3.55 -17.01 25.17
CA VAL A 75 4.68 -17.50 24.39
C VAL A 75 5.78 -17.98 25.33
N HIS A 76 6.50 -19.04 24.95
CA HIS A 76 7.66 -19.51 25.70
C HIS A 76 8.80 -18.48 25.63
N ARG A 77 9.59 -18.34 26.71
CA ARG A 77 10.67 -17.35 26.80
C ARG A 77 11.66 -17.45 25.64
N SER A 78 12.16 -18.64 25.34
CA SER A 78 13.12 -18.82 24.23
C SER A 78 12.55 -18.44 22.87
N MET A 79 11.30 -18.78 22.57
CA MET A 79 10.63 -18.42 21.31
C MET A 79 10.40 -16.92 21.20
N LYS A 80 10.09 -16.26 22.33
CA LYS A 80 9.99 -14.80 22.40
C LYS A 80 11.34 -14.14 22.13
N ASP A 81 12.41 -14.63 22.76
CA ASP A 81 13.75 -14.06 22.62
C ASP A 81 14.24 -14.13 21.16
N ILE A 82 14.00 -15.25 20.47
CA ILE A 82 14.28 -15.39 19.02
C ILE A 82 13.43 -14.45 18.17
N SER A 83 12.13 -14.33 18.49
CA SER A 83 11.24 -13.42 17.76
C SER A 83 11.60 -11.94 17.93
N GLU A 84 12.06 -11.53 19.11
CA GLU A 84 12.57 -10.17 19.31
C GLU A 84 13.90 -9.97 18.59
N LEU A 85 14.79 -10.98 18.54
CA LEU A 85 16.01 -10.92 17.73
C LEU A 85 15.70 -10.72 16.23
N ILE A 86 14.75 -11.49 15.68
CA ILE A 86 14.29 -11.31 14.29
C ILE A 86 13.73 -9.90 14.10
N TYR A 87 12.93 -9.40 15.05
CA TYR A 87 12.39 -8.04 14.98
C TYR A 87 13.47 -6.97 15.00
N GLU A 88 14.49 -7.07 15.86
CA GLU A 88 15.63 -6.15 15.90
C GLU A 88 16.36 -6.09 14.55
N THR A 89 16.57 -7.24 13.91
CA THR A 89 17.14 -7.31 12.56
C THR A 89 16.22 -6.66 11.53
N CYS A 90 14.91 -6.93 11.59
CA CYS A 90 13.91 -6.32 10.70
C CYS A 90 13.87 -4.80 10.85
N LYS A 91 13.99 -4.26 12.06
CA LYS A 91 14.08 -2.81 12.30
C LYS A 91 15.28 -2.20 11.61
N THR A 92 16.44 -2.84 11.74
CA THR A 92 17.68 -2.39 11.11
C THR A 92 17.55 -2.42 9.59
N TYR A 93 16.96 -3.48 9.04
CA TYR A 93 16.61 -3.59 7.63
C TYR A 93 15.69 -2.43 7.18
N LEU A 94 14.56 -2.21 7.87
CA LEU A 94 13.60 -1.17 7.50
C LEU A 94 14.20 0.24 7.57
N ILE A 95 15.00 0.55 8.59
CA ILE A 95 15.69 1.85 8.67
C ILE A 95 16.65 2.03 7.49
N THR A 96 17.33 0.96 7.08
CA THR A 96 18.23 1.00 5.91
C THR A 96 17.43 1.18 4.62
N GLN A 97 16.29 0.48 4.48
CA GLN A 97 15.36 0.68 3.38
C GLN A 97 14.81 2.10 3.35
N GLY A 98 14.45 2.69 4.49
CA GLY A 98 13.98 4.07 4.57
C GLY A 98 15.00 5.08 4.06
N LYS A 99 16.29 4.87 4.37
CA LYS A 99 17.38 5.70 3.82
C LYS A 99 17.52 5.55 2.30
N PHE A 100 17.39 4.32 1.81
CA PHE A 100 17.42 4.04 0.37
C PHE A 100 16.21 4.65 -0.36
N LEU A 101 15.01 4.52 0.20
CA LEU A 101 13.79 5.17 -0.27
C LEU A 101 13.92 6.68 -0.31
N ALA A 102 14.52 7.31 0.70
CA ALA A 102 14.76 8.75 0.70
C ALA A 102 15.68 9.18 -0.45
N LEU A 103 16.73 8.41 -0.74
CA LEU A 103 17.61 8.66 -1.88
C LEU A 103 16.86 8.55 -3.22
N LEU A 104 16.07 7.48 -3.39
CA LEU A 104 15.25 7.30 -4.59
C LEU A 104 14.21 8.41 -4.73
N TRP A 105 13.60 8.83 -3.62
CA TRP A 105 12.64 9.92 -3.63
C TRP A 105 13.27 11.24 -4.06
N VAL A 106 14.50 11.56 -3.62
CA VAL A 106 15.21 12.77 -4.10
C VAL A 106 15.39 12.73 -5.62
N PHE A 107 15.74 11.57 -6.17
CA PHE A 107 15.88 11.39 -7.62
C PHE A 107 14.54 11.59 -8.35
N ILE A 108 13.47 10.96 -7.87
CA ILE A 108 12.12 11.11 -8.43
C ILE A 108 11.59 12.53 -8.26
N ALA A 109 11.86 13.19 -7.14
CA ALA A 109 11.48 14.57 -6.87
C ALA A 109 12.15 15.54 -7.86
N ALA A 110 13.40 15.30 -8.24
CA ALA A 110 14.08 16.08 -9.28
C ALA A 110 13.40 15.92 -10.64
N ILE A 111 12.99 14.69 -10.99
CA ILE A 111 12.25 14.41 -12.23
C ILE A 111 10.86 15.06 -12.22
N ILE A 112 10.11 14.93 -11.12
CA ILE A 112 8.82 15.60 -10.92
C ILE A 112 8.97 17.11 -11.08
N SER A 113 9.99 17.69 -10.44
CA SER A 113 10.27 19.13 -10.49
C SER A 113 10.61 19.61 -11.89
N LEU A 114 11.42 18.85 -12.64
CA LEU A 114 11.73 19.16 -14.03
C LEU A 114 10.48 19.07 -14.91
N TYR A 115 9.72 17.97 -14.79
CA TYR A 115 8.55 17.71 -15.61
C TYR A 115 7.43 18.72 -15.39
N PHE A 116 6.91 18.84 -14.16
CA PHE A 116 5.80 19.75 -13.84
C PHE A 116 6.23 21.21 -13.63
N GLY A 117 7.53 21.45 -13.41
CA GLY A 117 8.07 22.80 -13.25
C GLY A 117 8.43 23.48 -14.56
N VAL A 118 8.91 22.73 -15.55
CA VAL A 118 9.48 23.30 -16.78
C VAL A 118 8.82 22.75 -18.05
N LEU A 119 8.66 21.43 -18.18
CA LEU A 119 8.20 20.82 -19.44
C LEU A 119 6.69 20.88 -19.64
N ALA A 120 5.92 20.62 -18.57
CA ALA A 120 4.47 20.50 -18.60
C ALA A 120 3.84 21.19 -17.38
N PRO A 121 3.97 22.52 -17.24
CA PRO A 121 3.33 23.26 -16.17
C PRO A 121 1.80 23.16 -16.30
N ILE A 122 1.12 22.95 -15.17
CA ILE A 122 -0.34 22.81 -15.14
C ILE A 122 -0.98 24.17 -15.39
N PRO A 123 -1.76 24.35 -16.48
CA PRO A 123 -2.41 25.63 -16.76
C PRO A 123 -3.38 26.01 -15.63
N GLY A 124 -3.36 27.28 -15.23
CA GLY A 124 -4.29 27.82 -14.23
C GLY A 124 -3.86 27.68 -12.77
N HIS A 125 -2.73 27.02 -12.48
CA HIS A 125 -2.18 26.91 -11.12
C HIS A 125 -0.75 27.46 -11.02
N PRO A 126 -0.38 28.12 -9.92
CA PRO A 126 1.00 28.50 -9.67
C PRO A 126 1.90 27.26 -9.60
N VAL A 127 2.94 27.22 -10.43
CA VAL A 127 3.89 26.09 -10.52
C VAL A 127 4.43 25.70 -9.14
N ALA A 128 4.77 26.68 -8.30
CA ALA A 128 5.28 26.44 -6.95
C ALA A 128 4.28 25.69 -6.06
N GLN A 129 2.99 25.99 -6.14
CA GLN A 129 1.94 25.34 -5.34
C GLN A 129 1.68 23.92 -5.84
N THR A 130 1.60 23.73 -7.16
CA THR A 130 1.45 22.42 -7.78
C THR A 130 2.58 21.47 -7.40
N LEU A 131 3.83 21.92 -7.58
CA LEU A 131 5.00 21.12 -7.23
C LEU A 131 5.02 20.77 -5.75
N LEU A 132 4.69 21.73 -4.88
CA LEU A 132 4.60 21.47 -3.44
C LEU A 132 3.58 20.37 -3.14
N MET A 133 2.39 20.41 -3.74
CA MET A 133 1.36 19.39 -3.52
C MET A 133 1.79 18.00 -4.01
N ILE A 134 2.31 17.90 -5.24
CA ILE A 134 2.76 16.61 -5.81
C ILE A 134 3.88 16.03 -4.94
N LEU A 135 4.88 16.84 -4.57
CA LEU A 135 5.99 16.38 -3.74
C LEU A 135 5.53 16.00 -2.33
N ALA A 136 4.67 16.80 -1.70
CA ALA A 136 4.14 16.50 -0.36
C ALA A 136 3.35 15.18 -0.36
N PHE A 137 2.42 15.01 -1.31
CA PHE A 137 1.62 13.79 -1.39
C PHE A 137 2.42 12.56 -1.84
N SER A 138 3.51 12.73 -2.58
CA SER A 138 4.45 11.63 -2.85
C SER A 138 5.13 11.13 -1.58
N VAL A 139 5.49 12.03 -0.66
CA VAL A 139 6.02 11.63 0.65
C VAL A 139 4.92 10.94 1.46
N VAL A 140 3.68 11.43 1.42
CA VAL A 140 2.54 10.77 2.09
C VAL A 140 2.34 9.34 1.56
N GLY A 141 2.40 9.13 0.24
CA GLY A 141 2.31 7.80 -0.38
C GLY A 141 3.42 6.86 0.10
N ILE A 142 4.67 7.31 0.09
CA ILE A 142 5.81 6.53 0.60
C ILE A 142 5.64 6.19 2.09
N LEU A 143 5.25 7.17 2.90
CA LEU A 143 5.03 6.98 4.34
C LEU A 143 3.86 6.05 4.63
N GLY A 144 2.83 6.03 3.78
CA GLY A 144 1.73 5.06 3.84
C GLY A 144 2.22 3.63 3.69
N SER A 145 2.86 3.32 2.55
CA SER A 145 3.43 1.99 2.28
C SER A 145 4.45 1.58 3.34
N TYR A 146 5.35 2.49 3.72
CA TYR A 146 6.37 2.25 4.73
C TYR A 146 5.76 2.02 6.13
N GLY A 147 4.74 2.79 6.51
CA GLY A 147 4.04 2.64 7.79
C GLY A 147 3.31 1.30 7.90
N VAL A 148 2.63 0.87 6.83
CA VAL A 148 2.00 -0.45 6.74
C VAL A 148 3.06 -1.56 6.86
N ALA A 149 4.23 -1.40 6.24
CA ALA A 149 5.32 -2.36 6.35
C ALA A 149 5.84 -2.53 7.79
N TRP A 150 6.04 -1.41 8.51
CA TRP A 150 6.42 -1.42 9.92
C TRP A 150 5.39 -2.13 10.80
N PHE A 151 4.12 -1.82 10.58
CA PHE A 151 3.02 -2.47 11.29
C PHE A 151 2.99 -3.98 11.00
N GLY A 152 3.11 -4.37 9.73
CA GLY A 152 3.10 -5.75 9.29
C GLY A 152 4.21 -6.60 9.92
N ILE A 153 5.46 -6.13 9.85
CA ILE A 153 6.61 -6.83 10.48
C ILE A 153 6.37 -7.06 11.96
N ARG A 154 5.86 -6.07 12.69
CA ARG A 154 5.66 -6.23 14.13
C ARG A 154 4.51 -7.20 14.44
N VAL A 155 3.43 -7.17 13.67
CA VAL A 155 2.31 -8.12 13.79
C VAL A 155 2.78 -9.55 13.51
N ASN A 156 3.54 -9.75 12.45
CA ASN A 156 4.06 -11.07 12.07
C ASN A 156 5.04 -11.62 13.09
N THR A 157 6.02 -10.83 13.53
CA THR A 157 7.00 -11.30 14.52
C THR A 157 6.31 -11.77 15.80
N PHE A 158 5.25 -11.09 16.25
CA PHE A 158 4.40 -11.63 17.31
C PHE A 158 3.74 -12.94 16.89
N ALA A 159 2.99 -12.96 15.79
CA ALA A 159 2.26 -14.14 15.33
C ALA A 159 3.16 -15.38 15.18
N ASN A 160 4.36 -15.24 14.65
CA ASN A 160 5.31 -16.33 14.39
C ASN A 160 5.66 -17.10 15.67
N SER A 161 6.12 -16.39 16.70
CA SER A 161 6.51 -17.03 17.97
C SER A 161 5.32 -17.61 18.73
N ARG A 162 4.15 -16.97 18.65
CA ARG A 162 2.92 -17.48 19.30
C ARG A 162 2.36 -18.70 18.57
N THR A 163 2.47 -18.74 17.24
CA THR A 163 2.09 -19.89 16.42
C THR A 163 2.99 -21.09 16.73
N ALA A 164 4.31 -20.87 16.80
CA ALA A 164 5.27 -21.90 17.19
C ALA A 164 4.97 -22.46 18.60
N PHE A 165 4.70 -21.59 19.57
CA PHE A 165 4.34 -22.00 20.93
C PHE A 165 3.02 -22.78 20.97
N ALA A 166 2.02 -22.34 20.21
CA ALA A 166 0.74 -23.04 20.11
C ALA A 166 0.88 -24.43 19.48
N GLY A 167 1.84 -24.60 18.57
CA GLY A 167 2.17 -25.88 17.92
C GLY A 167 2.65 -26.97 18.87
N LEU A 168 3.26 -26.60 20.02
CA LEU A 168 3.72 -27.57 21.02
C LEU A 168 2.60 -28.44 21.60
N ARG A 169 1.34 -27.97 21.51
CA ARG A 169 0.16 -28.72 21.99
C ARG A 169 -0.32 -29.77 20.99
N GLY A 170 0.24 -29.82 19.78
CA GLY A 170 -0.16 -30.75 18.72
C GLY A 170 -1.58 -30.54 18.18
N LYS A 171 -2.19 -29.37 18.42
CA LYS A 171 -3.54 -29.06 17.96
C LYS A 171 -3.52 -28.19 16.70
N PRO A 172 -4.26 -28.55 15.64
CA PRO A 172 -4.21 -27.83 14.36
C PRO A 172 -4.85 -26.44 14.42
N TYR A 173 -5.95 -26.26 15.16
CA TYR A 173 -6.72 -25.02 15.13
C TYR A 173 -5.94 -23.78 15.60
N PRO A 174 -5.19 -23.80 16.72
CA PRO A 174 -4.35 -22.67 17.13
C PRO A 174 -3.27 -22.28 16.11
N ILE A 175 -2.68 -23.27 15.42
CA ILE A 175 -1.63 -23.05 14.42
C ILE A 175 -2.19 -22.38 13.17
N TYR A 176 -3.47 -22.63 12.86
CA TYR A 176 -4.19 -21.99 11.77
C TYR A 176 -4.68 -20.56 12.10
N VAL A 177 -5.31 -20.38 13.26
CA VAL A 177 -6.06 -19.15 13.57
C VAL A 177 -5.14 -17.96 13.90
N ILE A 178 -3.98 -18.19 14.51
CA ILE A 178 -3.04 -17.12 14.89
C ILE A 178 -2.47 -16.40 13.65
N PRO A 179 -1.90 -17.09 12.64
CA PRO A 179 -1.42 -16.40 11.44
C PRO A 179 -2.57 -15.80 10.61
N LEU A 180 -3.75 -16.42 10.59
CA LEU A 180 -4.92 -15.83 9.93
C LEU A 180 -5.33 -14.50 10.58
N LYS A 181 -5.31 -14.42 11.92
CA LYS A 181 -5.54 -13.16 12.66
C LYS A 181 -4.51 -12.10 12.29
N ALA A 182 -3.24 -12.47 12.22
CA ALA A 182 -2.17 -11.57 11.83
C ALA A 182 -2.38 -11.02 10.42
N GLY A 183 -2.63 -11.89 9.43
CA GLY A 183 -2.91 -11.49 8.05
C GLY A 183 -4.13 -10.57 7.94
N MET A 184 -5.22 -10.88 8.62
CA MET A 184 -6.41 -10.03 8.64
C MET A 184 -6.14 -8.66 9.26
N SER A 185 -5.34 -8.60 10.33
CA SER A 185 -4.93 -7.34 10.96
C SER A 185 -4.16 -6.44 10.00
N ILE A 186 -3.20 -7.00 9.26
CA ILE A 186 -2.39 -6.27 8.27
C ILE A 186 -3.28 -5.82 7.12
N GLY A 187 -4.11 -6.73 6.59
CA GLY A 187 -5.10 -6.48 5.54
C GLY A 187 -6.04 -5.32 5.87
N MET A 188 -6.60 -5.30 7.07
CA MET A 188 -7.49 -4.21 7.49
C MET A 188 -6.74 -2.90 7.66
N ALA A 189 -5.53 -2.93 8.23
CA ALA A 189 -4.72 -1.75 8.39
C ALA A 189 -4.34 -1.12 7.03
N LEU A 190 -3.87 -1.92 6.07
CA LEU A 190 -3.41 -1.41 4.78
C LEU A 190 -4.54 -0.75 3.98
N VAL A 191 -5.69 -1.41 3.86
CA VAL A 191 -6.86 -0.89 3.15
C VAL A 191 -7.41 0.35 3.86
N SER A 192 -7.42 0.36 5.20
CA SER A 192 -7.95 1.49 5.95
C SER A 192 -7.05 2.72 5.92
N VAL A 193 -5.71 2.56 5.97
CA VAL A 193 -4.77 3.69 5.81
C VAL A 193 -4.91 4.28 4.42
N GLU A 194 -4.95 3.43 3.39
CA GLU A 194 -5.09 3.87 2.00
C GLU A 194 -6.41 4.64 1.79
N LEU A 195 -7.55 4.06 2.23
CA LEU A 195 -8.85 4.71 2.04
C LEU A 195 -8.94 6.02 2.78
N LEU A 196 -8.37 6.06 4.00
CA LEU A 196 -8.33 7.28 4.79
C LEU A 196 -7.57 8.38 4.06
N ILE A 197 -6.42 8.08 3.44
CA ILE A 197 -5.63 9.08 2.72
C ILE A 197 -6.36 9.58 1.48
N MET A 198 -6.94 8.71 0.65
CA MET A 198 -7.68 9.19 -0.53
C MET A 198 -8.97 9.92 -0.16
N LEU A 199 -9.72 9.44 0.84
CA LEU A 199 -10.91 10.16 1.33
C LEU A 199 -10.51 11.52 1.89
N PHE A 200 -9.33 11.60 2.54
CA PHE A 200 -8.80 12.87 3.00
C PHE A 200 -8.51 13.82 1.83
N ILE A 201 -7.88 13.34 0.75
CA ILE A 201 -7.69 14.12 -0.48
C ILE A 201 -9.04 14.57 -1.05
N LEU A 202 -9.99 13.64 -1.16
CA LEU A 202 -11.28 13.89 -1.79
C LEU A 202 -12.16 14.89 -1.01
N LEU A 203 -12.07 14.91 0.33
CA LEU A 203 -12.95 15.68 1.20
C LEU A 203 -12.36 17.00 1.70
N PHE A 204 -11.04 17.06 1.92
CA PHE A 204 -10.41 18.21 2.58
C PHE A 204 -9.47 18.99 1.66
N VAL A 205 -9.01 18.42 0.55
CA VAL A 205 -8.23 19.16 -0.43
C VAL A 205 -9.19 19.90 -1.37
N PRO A 206 -8.98 21.21 -1.62
CA PRO A 206 -9.79 21.94 -2.59
C PRO A 206 -9.80 21.24 -3.95
N GLY A 207 -10.97 21.17 -4.61
CA GLY A 207 -11.17 20.34 -5.79
C GLY A 207 -10.20 20.63 -6.95
N ASP A 208 -9.70 21.86 -7.07
CA ASP A 208 -8.71 22.23 -8.09
C ASP A 208 -7.29 21.70 -7.81
N PHE A 209 -6.96 21.36 -6.56
CA PHE A 209 -5.66 20.80 -6.15
C PHE A 209 -5.69 19.30 -5.92
N ALA A 210 -6.85 18.65 -6.05
CA ALA A 210 -6.97 17.22 -5.81
C ALA A 210 -6.22 16.38 -6.86
N GLY A 211 -6.24 16.76 -8.14
CA GLY A 211 -5.48 16.08 -9.19
C GLY A 211 -3.98 15.98 -8.90
N PRO A 212 -3.29 17.09 -8.62
CA PRO A 212 -1.88 17.08 -8.20
C PRO A 212 -1.61 16.21 -6.97
N CYS A 213 -2.51 16.21 -5.98
CA CYS A 213 -2.37 15.37 -4.78
C CYS A 213 -2.50 13.89 -5.11
N PHE A 214 -3.46 13.47 -5.94
CA PHE A 214 -3.63 12.08 -6.34
C PHE A 214 -2.43 11.55 -7.15
N ILE A 215 -1.88 12.35 -8.07
CA ILE A 215 -0.65 11.99 -8.78
C ILE A 215 0.52 11.85 -7.82
N GLY A 216 0.71 12.84 -6.94
CA GLY A 216 1.79 12.80 -5.95
C GLY A 216 1.70 11.51 -5.15
N PHE A 217 0.51 11.24 -4.61
CA PHE A 217 0.22 10.04 -3.84
C PHE A 217 0.52 8.76 -4.62
N ALA A 218 0.00 8.62 -5.85
CA ALA A 218 0.24 7.47 -6.73
C ALA A 218 1.72 7.24 -7.04
N ILE A 219 2.47 8.29 -7.37
CA ILE A 219 3.92 8.18 -7.61
C ILE A 219 4.65 7.72 -6.33
N GLY A 220 4.26 8.28 -5.18
CA GLY A 220 4.86 7.97 -3.90
C GLY A 220 4.64 6.53 -3.46
N GLU A 221 3.39 6.06 -3.50
CA GLU A 221 3.05 4.69 -3.11
C GLU A 221 3.67 3.66 -4.06
N SER A 222 3.69 3.92 -5.38
CA SER A 222 4.36 3.05 -6.36
C SER A 222 5.86 2.99 -6.15
N LEU A 223 6.53 4.11 -5.87
CA LEU A 223 7.95 4.11 -5.54
C LEU A 223 8.23 3.31 -4.26
N GLY A 224 7.42 3.53 -3.22
CA GLY A 224 7.52 2.82 -1.95
C GLY A 224 7.35 1.31 -2.12
N ALA A 225 6.30 0.88 -2.79
CA ALA A 225 5.99 -0.53 -3.01
C ALA A 225 7.03 -1.23 -3.88
N ALA A 226 7.44 -0.63 -5.00
CA ALA A 226 8.45 -1.21 -5.88
C ALA A 226 9.78 -1.44 -5.14
N ALA A 227 10.26 -0.44 -4.41
CA ALA A 227 11.52 -0.55 -3.68
C ALA A 227 11.44 -1.57 -2.52
N LEU A 228 10.37 -1.52 -1.70
CA LEU A 228 10.19 -2.46 -0.59
C LEU A 228 10.06 -3.91 -1.07
N ARG A 229 9.30 -4.13 -2.16
CA ARG A 229 9.11 -5.47 -2.73
C ARG A 229 10.37 -6.02 -3.36
N ILE A 230 11.06 -5.23 -4.19
CA ILE A 230 12.28 -5.69 -4.88
C ILE A 230 13.41 -5.92 -3.88
N ALA A 231 13.67 -4.95 -3.01
CA ALA A 231 14.77 -5.07 -2.06
C ALA A 231 14.49 -6.12 -0.98
N GLY A 232 13.24 -6.26 -0.55
CA GLY A 232 12.80 -7.35 0.34
C GLY A 232 12.93 -8.72 -0.33
N GLY A 233 12.49 -8.84 -1.58
CA GLY A 233 12.62 -10.05 -2.39
C GLY A 233 14.07 -10.50 -2.60
N ILE A 234 14.98 -9.55 -2.87
CA ILE A 234 16.41 -9.84 -2.98
C ILE A 234 16.95 -10.32 -1.63
N PHE A 235 16.64 -9.61 -0.54
CA PHE A 235 17.13 -9.96 0.79
C PHE A 235 16.68 -11.37 1.21
N THR A 236 15.37 -11.66 1.06
CA THR A 236 14.82 -12.95 1.46
C THR A 236 15.38 -14.09 0.64
N LYS A 237 15.46 -13.95 -0.70
CA LYS A 237 15.92 -15.07 -1.54
C LYS A 237 17.41 -15.35 -1.40
N ILE A 238 18.24 -14.32 -1.16
CA ILE A 238 19.66 -14.54 -0.86
C ILE A 238 19.83 -15.24 0.49
N ALA A 239 19.07 -14.83 1.50
CA ALA A 239 19.15 -15.42 2.84
C ALA A 239 18.66 -16.87 2.87
N ASP A 240 17.50 -17.13 2.27
CA ASP A 240 16.87 -18.44 2.09
C ASP A 240 17.82 -19.41 1.37
N ILE A 241 18.20 -19.11 0.12
CA ILE A 241 19.11 -19.96 -0.66
C ILE A 241 20.45 -20.17 0.05
N GLY A 242 21.00 -19.11 0.67
CA GLY A 242 22.26 -19.20 1.42
C GLY A 242 22.16 -20.14 2.63
N SER A 243 21.10 -19.99 3.42
CA SER A 243 20.81 -20.82 4.60
C SER A 243 20.57 -22.28 4.20
N ASP A 244 19.81 -22.50 3.14
CA ASP A 244 19.42 -23.84 2.69
C ASP A 244 20.56 -24.61 2.02
N LEU A 245 21.47 -23.93 1.33
CA LEU A 245 22.69 -24.58 0.83
C LEU A 245 23.60 -25.04 2.00
N MET A 246 23.67 -24.26 3.08
CA MET A 246 24.42 -24.64 4.28
C MET A 246 23.83 -25.90 4.96
N LYS A 247 22.50 -26.06 4.97
CA LYS A 247 21.82 -27.27 5.44
C LYS A 247 22.36 -28.53 4.74
N ILE A 248 22.53 -28.47 3.41
CA ILE A 248 23.06 -29.58 2.61
C ILE A 248 24.55 -29.81 2.89
N VAL A 249 25.35 -28.75 2.87
CA VAL A 249 26.82 -28.83 3.02
C VAL A 249 27.21 -29.35 4.41
N PHE A 250 26.61 -28.82 5.46
CA PHE A 250 26.93 -29.19 6.84
C PHE A 250 26.11 -30.37 7.36
N LYS A 251 25.15 -30.88 6.58
CA LYS A 251 24.25 -31.99 6.95
C LYS A 251 23.51 -31.73 8.26
N ILE A 252 23.05 -30.50 8.43
CA ILE A 252 22.22 -30.07 9.57
C ILE A 252 20.76 -30.01 9.14
N LYS A 253 19.85 -29.72 10.07
CA LYS A 253 18.43 -29.55 9.75
C LYS A 253 18.18 -28.17 9.12
N GLU A 254 17.04 -28.02 8.46
CA GLU A 254 16.47 -26.72 8.12
C GLU A 254 16.17 -25.93 9.40
N ASP A 255 16.40 -24.62 9.35
CA ASP A 255 16.26 -23.70 10.49
C ASP A 255 17.05 -24.10 11.75
N ASP A 256 18.15 -24.85 11.58
CA ASP A 256 19.00 -25.26 12.69
C ASP A 256 19.69 -24.04 13.31
N ALA A 257 19.57 -23.88 14.64
CA ALA A 257 20.12 -22.72 15.35
C ALA A 257 21.65 -22.56 15.23
N ARG A 258 22.37 -23.59 14.76
CA ARG A 258 23.82 -23.53 14.48
C ARG A 258 24.13 -22.86 13.14
N ASN A 259 23.15 -22.74 12.25
CA ASN A 259 23.31 -22.10 10.96
C ASN A 259 23.19 -20.57 11.13
N PRO A 260 24.26 -19.81 10.82
CA PRO A 260 24.25 -18.36 10.99
C PRO A 260 23.28 -17.65 10.03
N GLY A 261 22.82 -18.31 8.96
CA GLY A 261 21.90 -17.75 7.98
C GLY A 261 20.44 -17.67 8.43
N VAL A 262 20.04 -18.45 9.44
CA VAL A 262 18.61 -18.66 9.78
C VAL A 262 17.93 -17.38 10.28
N ILE A 263 18.64 -16.52 11.04
CA ILE A 263 18.06 -15.25 11.46
C ILE A 263 17.85 -14.30 10.26
N ALA A 264 18.76 -14.32 9.28
CA ALA A 264 18.61 -13.52 8.07
C ALA A 264 17.45 -14.06 7.22
N ASP A 265 17.30 -15.37 7.14
CA ASP A 265 16.21 -16.05 6.42
C ASP A 265 14.84 -15.68 7.00
N CYS A 266 14.64 -15.91 8.29
CA CYS A 266 13.41 -15.51 8.99
C CYS A 266 13.15 -13.99 8.94
N THR A 267 14.21 -13.16 8.93
CA THR A 267 14.06 -11.71 8.72
C THR A 267 13.57 -11.45 7.30
N GLY A 268 14.10 -12.18 6.32
CA GLY A 268 13.68 -12.17 4.93
C GLY A 268 12.21 -12.47 4.75
N ASP A 269 11.68 -13.50 5.40
CA ASP A 269 10.24 -13.82 5.32
C ASP A 269 9.36 -12.65 5.75
N ASN A 270 9.79 -11.91 6.78
CA ASN A 270 9.07 -10.74 7.26
C ASN A 270 9.26 -9.52 6.34
N ALA A 271 10.47 -9.32 5.83
CA ALA A 271 10.87 -8.15 5.05
C ALA A 271 10.51 -8.24 3.55
N GLY A 272 10.53 -9.43 2.97
CA GLY A 272 10.21 -9.71 1.58
C GLY A 272 8.82 -10.28 1.46
N ASP A 273 8.61 -11.49 1.99
CA ASP A 273 7.41 -12.27 1.72
C ASP A 273 6.15 -11.74 2.42
N SER A 274 6.30 -10.89 3.44
CA SER A 274 5.18 -10.14 4.01
C SER A 274 5.13 -8.67 3.64
N VAL A 275 6.21 -7.92 3.86
CA VAL A 275 6.22 -6.47 3.60
C VAL A 275 6.07 -6.15 2.12
N GLY A 276 6.72 -6.92 1.24
CA GLY A 276 6.61 -6.75 -0.20
C GLY A 276 5.15 -6.82 -0.66
N PRO A 277 4.43 -7.94 -0.43
CA PRO A 277 3.02 -8.05 -0.78
C PRO A 277 2.10 -7.05 -0.05
N SER A 278 2.44 -6.63 1.18
CA SER A 278 1.63 -5.63 1.90
C SER A 278 1.74 -4.25 1.28
N ALA A 279 2.96 -3.84 0.90
CA ALA A 279 3.20 -2.57 0.22
C ALA A 279 2.66 -2.59 -1.22
N ASP A 280 2.79 -3.73 -1.92
CA ASP A 280 2.18 -3.99 -3.23
C ASP A 280 0.65 -3.89 -3.15
N GLY A 281 0.04 -4.48 -2.12
CA GLY A 281 -1.41 -4.37 -1.89
C GLY A 281 -1.88 -2.95 -1.58
N PHE A 282 -1.08 -2.16 -0.84
CA PHE A 282 -1.36 -0.74 -0.60
C PHE A 282 -1.35 0.05 -1.91
N GLU A 283 -0.28 -0.10 -2.71
CA GLU A 283 -0.10 0.55 -4.01
C GLU A 283 -1.19 0.18 -5.01
N THR A 284 -1.47 -1.13 -5.17
CA THR A 284 -2.45 -1.58 -6.15
C THR A 284 -3.82 -1.04 -5.81
N TYR A 285 -4.16 -0.95 -4.52
CA TYR A 285 -5.43 -0.40 -4.10
C TYR A 285 -5.48 1.13 -4.32
N GLY A 286 -4.42 1.86 -3.98
CA GLY A 286 -4.24 3.30 -4.25
C GLY A 286 -4.32 3.68 -5.72
N VAL A 287 -3.42 3.14 -6.53
CA VAL A 287 -3.25 3.49 -7.93
C VAL A 287 -4.47 3.10 -8.76
N THR A 288 -5.12 1.97 -8.46
CA THR A 288 -6.39 1.63 -9.12
C THR A 288 -7.50 2.60 -8.73
N GLY A 289 -7.52 3.07 -7.49
CA GLY A 289 -8.40 4.15 -7.02
C GLY A 289 -8.20 5.45 -7.80
N VAL A 290 -6.96 5.91 -7.89
CA VAL A 290 -6.59 7.12 -8.64
C VAL A 290 -6.95 6.97 -10.12
N ALA A 291 -6.65 5.83 -10.74
CA ALA A 291 -6.98 5.57 -12.13
C ALA A 291 -8.50 5.60 -12.39
N LEU A 292 -9.32 5.06 -11.48
CA LEU A 292 -10.78 5.13 -11.58
C LEU A 292 -11.30 6.57 -11.44
N ILE A 293 -10.75 7.36 -10.51
CA ILE A 293 -11.10 8.77 -10.34
C ILE A 293 -10.78 9.54 -11.63
N THR A 294 -9.56 9.38 -12.15
CA THR A 294 -9.13 9.96 -13.43
C THR A 294 -10.07 9.59 -14.56
N PHE A 295 -10.38 8.29 -14.70
CA PHE A 295 -11.27 7.80 -15.75
C PHE A 295 -12.65 8.43 -15.65
N ILE A 296 -13.25 8.49 -14.45
CA ILE A 296 -14.57 9.11 -14.24
C ILE A 296 -14.54 10.59 -14.62
N LEU A 297 -13.54 11.34 -14.17
CA LEU A 297 -13.47 12.78 -14.39
C LEU A 297 -13.22 13.16 -15.86
N LEU A 298 -12.46 12.34 -16.60
CA LEU A 298 -12.14 12.61 -18.01
C LEU A 298 -13.19 12.05 -18.98
N ALA A 299 -13.74 10.86 -18.71
CA ALA A 299 -14.66 10.18 -19.63
C ALA A 299 -16.11 10.63 -19.46
N VAL A 300 -16.54 11.00 -18.26
CA VAL A 300 -17.94 11.33 -17.96
C VAL A 300 -18.15 12.84 -18.06
N LYS A 301 -19.00 13.26 -19.00
CA LYS A 301 -19.24 14.70 -19.26
C LYS A 301 -20.19 15.37 -18.26
N SER A 302 -21.11 14.61 -17.66
CA SER A 302 -22.10 15.16 -16.74
C SER A 302 -21.54 15.24 -15.32
N PRO A 303 -21.43 16.44 -14.70
CA PRO A 303 -20.91 16.58 -13.34
C PRO A 303 -21.72 15.81 -12.30
N MET A 304 -23.04 15.71 -12.49
CA MET A 304 -23.90 14.92 -11.60
C MET A 304 -23.55 13.43 -11.65
N VAL A 305 -23.28 12.90 -12.86
CA VAL A 305 -22.91 11.49 -13.03
C VAL A 305 -21.49 11.23 -12.51
N GLN A 306 -20.57 12.19 -12.65
CA GLN A 306 -19.25 12.11 -12.04
C GLN A 306 -19.36 11.95 -10.51
N VAL A 307 -20.12 12.82 -9.84
CA VAL A 307 -20.33 12.73 -8.38
C VAL A 307 -20.99 11.41 -8.01
N GLN A 308 -21.98 10.95 -8.78
CA GLN A 308 -22.62 9.64 -8.58
C GLN A 308 -21.61 8.50 -8.57
N LEU A 309 -20.75 8.44 -9.58
CA LEU A 309 -19.77 7.37 -9.73
C LEU A 309 -18.63 7.49 -8.70
N LEU A 310 -18.14 8.69 -8.41
CA LEU A 310 -17.12 8.92 -7.38
C LEU A 310 -17.61 8.45 -6.01
N VAL A 311 -18.79 8.90 -5.58
CA VAL A 311 -19.36 8.46 -4.29
C VAL A 311 -19.58 6.95 -4.30
N TRP A 312 -20.08 6.39 -5.41
CA TRP A 312 -20.32 4.96 -5.54
C TRP A 312 -19.05 4.11 -5.40
N ILE A 313 -17.94 4.44 -6.09
CA ILE A 313 -16.70 3.65 -5.99
C ILE A 313 -16.14 3.66 -4.57
N PHE A 314 -16.22 4.79 -3.86
CA PHE A 314 -15.74 4.88 -2.48
C PHE A 314 -16.66 4.13 -1.52
N ILE A 315 -17.98 4.17 -1.70
CA ILE A 315 -18.92 3.35 -0.93
C ILE A 315 -18.63 1.85 -1.13
N MET A 316 -18.41 1.41 -2.36
CA MET A 316 -18.06 0.01 -2.64
C MET A 316 -16.78 -0.41 -1.91
N ARG A 317 -15.78 0.45 -1.92
CA ARG A 317 -14.51 0.24 -1.21
C ARG A 317 -14.65 0.22 0.32
N ILE A 318 -15.52 1.05 0.89
CA ILE A 318 -15.87 1.00 2.31
C ILE A 318 -16.61 -0.30 2.63
N MET A 319 -17.54 -0.73 1.77
CA MET A 319 -18.26 -1.99 1.93
C MET A 319 -17.30 -3.19 1.91
N MET A 320 -16.21 -3.14 1.15
CA MET A 320 -15.18 -4.19 1.16
C MET A 320 -14.55 -4.37 2.54
N LEU A 321 -14.35 -3.31 3.33
CA LEU A 321 -13.87 -3.44 4.72
C LEU A 321 -14.87 -4.24 5.56
N VAL A 322 -16.16 -3.89 5.47
CA VAL A 322 -17.23 -4.55 6.23
C VAL A 322 -17.36 -6.02 5.82
N THR A 323 -17.38 -6.30 4.52
CA THR A 323 -17.49 -7.68 4.01
C THR A 323 -16.26 -8.51 4.33
N SER A 324 -15.05 -7.91 4.35
CA SER A 324 -13.82 -8.61 4.74
C SER A 324 -13.87 -9.04 6.20
N VAL A 325 -14.30 -8.15 7.10
CA VAL A 325 -14.49 -8.48 8.52
C VAL A 325 -15.58 -9.55 8.69
N GLY A 326 -16.71 -9.41 7.99
CA GLY A 326 -17.78 -10.41 8.00
C GLY A 326 -17.32 -11.78 7.53
N ALA A 327 -16.59 -11.85 6.43
CA ALA A 327 -16.03 -13.10 5.88
C ALA A 327 -15.02 -13.73 6.85
N TYR A 328 -14.15 -12.92 7.47
CA TYR A 328 -13.20 -13.37 8.48
C TYR A 328 -13.91 -14.02 9.68
N TYR A 329 -14.92 -13.37 10.26
CA TYR A 329 -15.66 -13.93 11.40
C TYR A 329 -16.47 -15.17 11.03
N LEU A 330 -17.12 -15.18 9.86
CA LEU A 330 -17.83 -16.35 9.37
C LEU A 330 -16.88 -17.55 9.25
N ASN A 331 -15.71 -17.32 8.65
CA ASN A 331 -14.68 -18.35 8.52
C ASN A 331 -14.15 -18.80 9.89
N GLU A 332 -13.94 -17.88 10.85
CA GLU A 332 -13.54 -18.24 12.22
C GLU A 332 -14.58 -19.12 12.91
N VAL A 333 -15.89 -18.83 12.77
CA VAL A 333 -16.99 -19.64 13.32
C VAL A 333 -16.99 -21.04 12.71
N VAL A 334 -16.91 -21.14 11.38
CA VAL A 334 -16.92 -22.43 10.67
C VAL A 334 -15.69 -23.26 11.03
N ALA A 335 -14.50 -22.66 11.01
CA ALA A 335 -13.25 -23.35 11.36
C ALA A 335 -13.24 -23.81 12.82
N LYS A 336 -13.72 -22.98 13.74
CA LYS A 336 -13.83 -23.34 15.16
C LYS A 336 -14.80 -24.49 15.37
N ALA A 337 -15.97 -24.46 14.73
CA ALA A 337 -16.95 -25.53 14.83
C ALA A 337 -16.39 -26.88 14.33
N ARG A 338 -15.61 -26.87 13.25
CA ARG A 338 -15.07 -28.10 12.64
C ARG A 338 -13.81 -28.63 13.33
N TYR A 339 -12.95 -27.76 13.84
CA TYR A 339 -11.58 -28.14 14.25
C TYR A 339 -11.23 -27.87 15.72
N SER A 340 -12.09 -27.23 16.52
CA SER A 340 -11.74 -26.93 17.93
C SER A 340 -11.62 -28.16 18.85
N GLN A 341 -12.27 -29.26 18.50
CA GLN A 341 -12.30 -30.51 19.28
C GLN A 341 -11.28 -31.56 18.81
N ARG A 342 -10.53 -31.27 17.74
CA ARG A 342 -9.45 -32.13 17.21
C ARG A 342 -8.09 -31.53 17.59
#